data_AF-A0A3D5CDB1-F1
#
_entry.id   AF-A0A3D5CDB1-F1
#
_cell.length_a   1.000
_cell.length_b   1.000
_cell.length_c   1.000
_cell.angle_alpha   90.00
_cell.angle_beta   90.00
_cell.angle_gamma   90.00
#
_symmetry.space_group_name_H-M   'P 1'
#
loop_
_entity.id
_entity.type
_entity.pdbx_description
1 polymer ?
#
loop_
_entity_poly.entity_id
_entity_poly.type
_entity_poly.pdbx_seq_one_letter_code
_entity_poly.pdbx_strand_id
1 'polypeptide(L)'
;HTDDLLDLIEWLGELVRQVDSSLVDEWSALIDPAADPEAPVVPPAPPSVLTNRRAFTVLVRNELFRRVQLAALQDDDALAELDPGVDWSAAMDRYYDEHDEILTGGPARSPQLCVIDTTDADTWRVEQIIDDPAGDHDWRIRAEVDLAASVEEGTAVVRVTEVVRL
;
A
#
# COMPACT_ATOMS: atom_id res chain seq x y z
N HIS A 1 -12.16 -14.12 -20.68
CA HIS A 1 -10.95 -13.31 -20.95
C HIS A 1 -11.32 -11.83 -21.12
N THR A 2 -11.81 -11.24 -20.03
CA THR A 2 -12.25 -9.83 -19.92
C THR A 2 -12.25 -9.38 -18.45
N ASP A 3 -12.28 -10.31 -17.49
CA ASP A 3 -12.30 -10.00 -16.05
C ASP A 3 -10.98 -9.38 -15.55
N ASP A 4 -9.83 -9.86 -16.04
CA ASP A 4 -8.51 -9.34 -15.62
C ASP A 4 -8.25 -7.88 -16.06
N LEU A 5 -8.92 -7.43 -17.13
CA LEU A 5 -8.86 -6.04 -17.59
C LEU A 5 -9.82 -5.12 -16.82
N LEU A 6 -10.90 -5.65 -16.26
CA LEU A 6 -11.85 -4.87 -15.45
C LEU A 6 -11.29 -4.57 -14.06
N ASP A 7 -10.58 -5.51 -13.45
CA ASP A 7 -9.89 -5.30 -12.15
C ASP A 7 -8.76 -4.27 -12.26
N LEU A 8 -8.05 -4.24 -13.39
CA LEU A 8 -6.96 -3.28 -13.64
C LEU A 8 -7.50 -1.86 -13.94
N ILE A 9 -8.71 -1.76 -14.54
CA ILE A 9 -9.43 -0.49 -14.75
C ILE A 9 -10.10 0.00 -13.46
N GLU A 10 -10.57 -0.88 -12.58
CA GLU A 10 -11.04 -0.53 -11.23
C GLU A 10 -9.87 0.00 -10.38
N TRP A 11 -8.71 -0.66 -10.46
CA TRP A 11 -7.48 -0.24 -9.78
C TRP A 11 -6.92 1.11 -10.28
N LEU A 12 -6.95 1.38 -11.59
CA LEU A 12 -6.57 2.69 -12.16
C LEU A 12 -7.65 3.77 -11.95
N GLY A 13 -8.93 3.39 -11.87
CA GLY A 13 -10.05 4.31 -11.66
C GLY A 13 -10.15 4.86 -10.24
N GLU A 14 -9.62 4.14 -9.24
CA GLU A 14 -9.61 4.56 -7.84
C GLU A 14 -8.40 5.47 -7.51
N LEU A 15 -7.24 5.23 -8.14
CA LEU A 15 -6.03 6.05 -7.98
C LEU A 15 -6.14 7.46 -8.60
N VAL A 16 -6.97 7.64 -9.63
CA VAL A 16 -7.18 8.94 -10.29
C VAL A 16 -8.27 9.78 -9.60
N ARG A 17 -9.34 9.17 -9.06
CA ARG A 17 -10.43 9.92 -8.38
C ARG A 17 -10.06 10.48 -7.01
N GLN A 18 -9.00 9.99 -6.38
CA GLN A 18 -8.50 10.54 -5.12
C GLN A 18 -7.49 11.69 -5.34
N VAL A 19 -7.01 11.88 -6.58
CA VAL A 19 -6.04 12.93 -6.93
C VAL A 19 -6.72 14.14 -7.59
N ASP A 20 -7.86 13.99 -8.26
CA ASP A 20 -8.63 15.12 -8.80
C ASP A 20 -9.51 15.80 -7.74
N SER A 21 -8.87 16.56 -6.85
CA SER A 21 -9.12 17.98 -6.58
C SER A 21 -10.41 18.70 -7.10
N SER A 22 -11.62 18.13 -6.94
CA SER A 22 -12.88 18.90 -7.16
C SER A 22 -13.97 18.71 -6.10
N LEU A 23 -13.79 17.81 -5.11
CA LEU A 23 -14.74 17.65 -4.01
C LEU A 23 -14.43 18.53 -2.78
N VAL A 24 -13.20 19.01 -2.64
CA VAL A 24 -12.81 19.82 -1.47
C VAL A 24 -13.47 21.22 -1.51
N ASP A 25 -13.75 21.77 -2.70
CA ASP A 25 -14.37 23.09 -2.83
C ASP A 25 -15.92 23.07 -2.68
N GLU A 26 -16.59 21.95 -2.95
CA GLU A 26 -18.06 21.85 -2.83
C GLU A 26 -18.56 21.59 -1.40
N TRP A 27 -17.74 20.98 -0.54
CA TRP A 27 -18.08 20.80 0.89
C TRP A 27 -18.18 22.11 1.68
N SER A 28 -17.73 23.23 1.10
CA SER A 28 -17.94 24.59 1.62
C SER A 28 -19.42 25.00 1.69
N ALA A 29 -20.31 24.36 0.92
CA ALA A 29 -21.66 24.85 0.68
C ALA A 29 -22.75 24.28 1.63
N LEU A 30 -22.40 23.44 2.61
CA LEU A 30 -23.37 22.79 3.50
C LEU A 30 -23.07 23.01 4.99
N ILE A 31 -22.75 24.26 5.35
CA ILE A 31 -22.73 24.71 6.75
C ILE A 31 -24.15 25.11 7.14
N ASP A 32 -24.70 24.39 8.11
CA ASP A 32 -25.99 24.62 8.76
C ASP A 32 -26.07 26.05 9.35
N PRO A 33 -27.01 26.91 8.92
CA PRO A 33 -27.14 28.28 9.42
C PRO A 33 -27.75 28.39 10.83
N ALA A 34 -27.94 27.28 11.57
CA ALA A 34 -28.54 27.28 12.90
C ALA A 34 -27.55 27.19 14.09
N ALA A 35 -26.23 27.26 13.86
CA ALA A 35 -25.24 27.23 14.93
C ALA A 35 -25.04 28.62 15.58
N ASP A 36 -24.92 28.63 16.91
CA ASP A 36 -24.61 29.80 17.75
C ASP A 36 -23.45 30.64 17.17
N PRO A 37 -23.65 31.94 16.85
CA PRO A 37 -22.68 32.73 16.07
C PRO A 37 -21.34 32.99 16.78
N GLU A 38 -21.21 32.66 18.06
CA GLU A 38 -19.95 32.78 18.83
C GLU A 38 -19.22 31.45 19.05
N ALA A 39 -19.81 30.31 18.69
CA ALA A 39 -19.14 29.02 18.79
C ALA A 39 -18.20 28.82 17.58
N PRO A 40 -16.89 28.56 17.77
CA PRO A 40 -16.04 28.16 16.66
C PRO A 40 -16.57 26.85 16.08
N VAL A 41 -17.12 26.92 14.85
CA VAL A 41 -17.51 25.74 14.07
C VAL A 41 -16.22 25.05 13.65
N VAL A 42 -15.75 24.12 14.47
CA VAL A 42 -14.66 23.21 14.08
C VAL A 42 -15.31 22.14 13.21
N PRO A 43 -14.94 22.01 11.93
CA PRO A 43 -15.42 20.90 11.11
C PRO A 43 -15.05 19.57 11.78
N PRO A 44 -15.90 18.53 11.67
CA PRO A 44 -15.56 17.22 12.22
C PRO A 44 -14.24 16.75 11.60
N ALA A 45 -13.41 16.07 12.40
CA ALA A 45 -12.18 15.47 11.90
C ALA A 45 -12.51 14.56 10.71
N PRO A 46 -11.68 14.56 9.65
CA PRO A 46 -11.89 13.68 8.51
C PRO A 46 -11.99 12.21 8.99
N PRO A 47 -12.82 11.38 8.34
CA PRO A 47 -12.98 9.99 8.75
C PRO A 47 -11.63 9.28 8.69
N SER A 48 -11.31 8.51 9.75
CA SER A 48 -10.09 7.71 9.82
C SER A 48 -9.95 6.82 8.57
N VAL A 49 -8.73 6.69 8.04
CA VAL A 49 -8.42 5.79 6.91
C VAL A 49 -8.84 4.35 7.16
N LEU A 50 -8.94 3.93 8.43
CA LEU A 50 -9.36 2.59 8.83
C LEU A 50 -10.88 2.37 8.71
N THR A 51 -11.67 3.42 8.55
CA THR A 51 -13.14 3.35 8.43
C THR A 51 -13.53 2.57 7.18
N ASN A 52 -12.85 2.81 6.07
CA ASN A 52 -13.04 2.07 4.82
C ASN A 52 -11.92 1.04 4.66
N ARG A 53 -12.09 -0.14 5.29
CA ARG A 53 -11.11 -1.23 5.22
C ARG A 53 -10.72 -1.66 3.80
N ARG A 54 -11.62 -1.51 2.82
CA ARG A 54 -11.32 -1.83 1.42
C ARG A 54 -10.33 -0.81 0.84
N ALA A 55 -10.58 0.49 1.04
CA ALA A 55 -9.66 1.53 0.61
C ALA A 55 -8.31 1.43 1.35
N PHE A 56 -8.32 1.15 2.66
CA PHE A 56 -7.08 0.97 3.41
C PHE A 56 -6.24 -0.22 2.92
N THR A 57 -6.90 -1.34 2.58
CA THR A 57 -6.24 -2.49 1.94
C THR A 57 -5.54 -2.10 0.63
N VAL A 58 -6.11 -1.19 -0.16
CA VAL A 58 -5.47 -0.68 -1.39
C VAL A 58 -4.20 0.10 -1.05
N LEU A 59 -4.21 0.95 -0.02
CA LEU A 59 -3.02 1.68 0.43
C LEU A 59 -1.90 0.74 0.86
N VAL A 60 -2.22 -0.28 1.67
CA VAL A 60 -1.27 -1.30 2.11
C VAL A 60 -0.65 -2.04 0.92
N ARG A 61 -1.47 -2.47 -0.05
CA ARG A 61 -0.99 -3.14 -1.28
C ARG A 61 -0.11 -2.25 -2.12
N ASN A 62 -0.46 -0.97 -2.26
CA ASN A 62 0.35 -0.01 -3.00
C ASN A 62 1.72 0.20 -2.35
N GLU A 63 1.77 0.28 -1.02
CA GLU A 63 3.03 0.51 -0.29
C GLU A 63 3.95 -0.71 -0.33
N LEU A 64 3.40 -1.93 -0.29
CA LEU A 64 4.16 -3.16 -0.55
C LEU A 64 4.65 -3.23 -2.00
N PHE A 65 3.78 -2.93 -2.97
CA PHE A 65 4.15 -3.01 -4.38
C PHE A 65 5.18 -1.95 -4.77
N ARG A 66 5.19 -0.78 -4.11
CA ARG A 66 6.25 0.23 -4.28
C ARG A 66 7.64 -0.36 -3.97
N ARG A 67 7.76 -1.21 -2.95
CA ARG A 67 9.02 -1.92 -2.66
C ARG A 67 9.38 -2.94 -3.73
N VAL A 68 8.41 -3.68 -4.26
CA VAL A 68 8.62 -4.59 -5.40
C VAL A 68 9.14 -3.82 -6.61
N GLN A 69 8.60 -2.63 -6.89
CA GLN A 69 9.07 -1.79 -7.99
C GLN A 69 10.49 -1.28 -7.78
N LEU A 70 10.84 -0.83 -6.58
CA LEU A 70 12.21 -0.40 -6.27
C LEU A 70 13.20 -1.56 -6.32
N ALA A 71 12.80 -2.73 -5.80
CA ALA A 71 13.57 -3.97 -5.91
C ALA A 71 13.83 -4.35 -7.38
N ALA A 72 12.81 -4.28 -8.22
CA ALA A 72 12.93 -4.55 -9.65
C ALA A 72 13.85 -3.55 -10.38
N LEU A 73 13.94 -2.32 -9.87
CA LEU A 73 14.86 -1.29 -10.36
C LEU A 73 16.28 -1.42 -9.76
N GLN A 74 16.48 -2.35 -8.82
CA GLN A 74 17.72 -2.49 -8.04
C GLN A 74 18.10 -1.17 -7.34
N ASP A 75 17.10 -0.41 -6.87
CA ASP A 75 17.28 0.85 -6.15
C ASP A 75 17.40 0.60 -4.64
N ASP A 76 18.52 -0.02 -4.25
CA ASP A 76 18.84 -0.39 -2.87
C ASP A 76 18.85 0.83 -1.94
N ASP A 77 19.29 1.99 -2.44
CA ASP A 77 19.35 3.23 -1.68
C ASP A 77 17.94 3.70 -1.28
N ALA A 78 17.00 3.73 -2.24
CA ALA A 78 15.61 4.10 -1.95
C ALA A 78 14.91 3.08 -1.03
N LEU A 79 15.23 1.80 -1.18
CA LEU A 79 14.71 0.75 -0.29
C LEU A 79 15.24 0.89 1.14
N ALA A 80 16.54 1.17 1.30
CA ALA A 80 17.17 1.41 2.60
C ALA A 80 16.67 2.70 3.27
N GLU A 81 16.30 3.72 2.51
CA GLU A 81 15.66 4.93 3.06
C GLU A 81 14.28 4.61 3.66
N LEU A 82 13.51 3.75 3.00
CA LEU A 82 12.17 3.35 3.46
C LEU A 82 12.19 2.38 4.63
N ASP A 83 13.07 1.37 4.55
CA ASP A 83 13.17 0.32 5.55
C ASP A 83 14.63 0.20 6.03
N PRO A 84 15.14 1.17 6.79
CA PRO A 84 16.56 1.22 7.21
C PRO A 84 17.00 0.06 8.12
N GLY A 85 16.06 -0.77 8.59
CA GLY A 85 16.33 -1.97 9.38
C GLY A 85 16.49 -3.25 8.55
N VAL A 86 16.33 -3.18 7.22
CA VAL A 86 16.34 -4.32 6.31
C VAL A 86 17.59 -4.27 5.43
N ASP A 87 18.31 -5.40 5.36
CA ASP A 87 19.46 -5.55 4.46
C ASP A 87 18.97 -5.89 3.04
N TRP A 88 18.45 -4.88 2.35
CA TRP A 88 17.90 -5.02 1.00
C TRP A 88 18.95 -5.49 0.01
N SER A 89 20.17 -4.96 0.09
CA SER A 89 21.25 -5.30 -0.83
C SER A 89 21.58 -6.79 -0.76
N ALA A 90 21.76 -7.34 0.46
CA ALA A 90 22.00 -8.77 0.61
C ALA A 90 20.81 -9.65 0.17
N ALA A 91 19.58 -9.18 0.33
CA ALA A 91 18.39 -9.90 -0.13
C ALA A 91 18.26 -9.89 -1.66
N MET A 92 18.49 -8.74 -2.30
CA MET A 92 18.41 -8.57 -3.74
C MET A 92 19.55 -9.30 -4.46
N ASP A 93 20.78 -9.23 -3.95
CA ASP A 93 21.91 -10.02 -4.47
C ASP A 93 21.54 -11.51 -4.56
N ARG A 94 20.97 -12.07 -3.48
CA ARG A 94 20.54 -13.47 -3.45
C ARG A 94 19.38 -13.78 -4.39
N TYR A 95 18.45 -12.85 -4.58
CA TYR A 95 17.37 -13.01 -5.56
C TYR A 95 17.94 -13.04 -6.98
N TYR A 96 18.81 -12.07 -7.31
CA TYR A 96 19.37 -11.90 -8.65
C TYR A 96 20.45 -12.93 -9.02
N ASP A 97 21.01 -13.64 -8.03
CA ASP A 97 21.81 -14.85 -8.28
C ASP A 97 20.97 -16.00 -8.89
N GLU A 98 19.65 -15.99 -8.68
CA GLU A 98 18.73 -17.05 -9.12
C GLU A 98 17.83 -16.63 -10.30
N HIS A 99 17.41 -15.36 -10.32
CA HIS A 99 16.47 -14.83 -11.32
C HIS A 99 16.99 -13.54 -11.97
N ASP A 100 16.84 -13.42 -13.28
CA ASP A 100 17.37 -12.26 -14.03
C ASP A 100 16.52 -10.99 -13.84
N GLU A 101 15.26 -11.10 -13.43
CA GLU A 101 14.34 -9.96 -13.26
C GLU A 101 13.29 -10.21 -12.17
N ILE A 102 12.69 -9.12 -11.70
CA ILE A 102 11.44 -9.12 -10.91
C ILE A 102 10.33 -8.61 -11.83
N LEU A 103 9.25 -9.39 -11.97
CA LEU A 103 8.11 -8.97 -12.78
C LEU A 103 7.29 -7.93 -12.02
N THR A 104 6.96 -6.82 -12.69
CA THR A 104 6.13 -5.74 -12.12
C THR A 104 4.88 -5.44 -12.95
N GLY A 105 4.50 -6.36 -13.84
CA GLY A 105 3.35 -6.23 -14.72
C GLY A 105 2.00 -6.35 -13.97
N GLY A 106 0.90 -6.35 -14.71
CA GLY A 106 -0.44 -6.56 -14.15
C GLY A 106 -0.55 -7.81 -13.26
N PRO A 107 -0.04 -8.99 -13.67
CA PRO A 107 -0.08 -10.20 -12.85
C PRO A 107 0.63 -10.09 -11.51
N ALA A 108 1.76 -9.38 -11.44
CA ALA A 108 2.53 -9.16 -10.20
C ALA A 108 1.74 -8.38 -9.13
N ARG A 109 0.68 -7.66 -9.53
CA ARG A 109 -0.25 -6.94 -8.63
C ARG A 109 -1.46 -7.77 -8.21
N SER A 110 -1.52 -9.03 -8.63
CA SER A 110 -2.65 -9.91 -8.31
C SER A 110 -2.87 -9.98 -6.80
N PRO A 111 -4.13 -9.91 -6.33
CA PRO A 111 -4.45 -10.14 -4.92
C PRO A 111 -3.97 -11.49 -4.38
N GLN A 112 -3.70 -12.46 -5.26
CA GLN A 112 -3.14 -13.77 -4.88
C GLN A 112 -1.67 -13.69 -4.43
N LEU A 113 -0.94 -12.66 -4.88
CA LEU A 113 0.46 -12.40 -4.52
C LEU A 113 0.58 -11.47 -3.31
N CYS A 114 -0.52 -11.15 -2.63
CA CYS A 114 -0.50 -10.32 -1.43
C CYS A 114 -1.44 -10.87 -0.36
N VAL A 115 -0.86 -11.35 0.73
CA VAL A 115 -1.57 -11.86 1.90
C VAL A 115 -1.62 -10.78 2.96
N ILE A 116 -2.82 -10.55 3.52
CA ILE A 116 -3.04 -9.57 4.59
C ILE A 116 -3.80 -10.27 5.70
N ASP A 117 -3.13 -10.47 6.84
CA ASP A 117 -3.73 -10.95 8.08
C ASP A 117 -4.17 -9.76 8.93
N THR A 118 -5.49 -9.69 9.17
CA THR A 118 -6.16 -8.62 9.91
C THR A 118 -6.70 -9.08 11.27
N THR A 119 -6.21 -10.23 11.76
CA THR A 119 -6.68 -10.85 13.01
C THR A 119 -6.35 -9.99 14.22
N ASP A 120 -5.21 -9.31 14.20
CA ASP A 120 -4.77 -8.41 15.27
C ASP A 120 -5.35 -6.99 15.06
N ALA A 121 -5.79 -6.38 16.16
CA ALA A 121 -6.56 -5.13 16.16
C ALA A 121 -5.69 -3.88 16.06
N ASP A 122 -4.41 -3.98 16.41
CA ASP A 122 -3.48 -2.86 16.45
C ASP A 122 -2.44 -2.94 15.32
N THR A 123 -2.18 -4.14 14.80
CA THR A 123 -1.17 -4.36 13.75
C THR A 123 -1.66 -5.40 12.74
N TRP A 124 -1.51 -5.12 11.44
CA TRP A 124 -1.74 -6.15 10.41
C TRP A 124 -0.42 -6.76 9.98
N ARG A 125 -0.40 -8.08 9.81
CA ARG A 125 0.75 -8.79 9.22
C ARG A 125 0.50 -8.97 7.74
N VAL A 126 1.46 -8.58 6.92
CA VAL A 126 1.30 -8.59 5.48
C VAL A 126 2.50 -9.24 4.81
N GLU A 127 2.23 -9.93 3.73
CA GLU A 127 3.24 -10.63 2.94
C GLU A 127 2.99 -10.35 1.46
N GLN A 128 4.00 -9.78 0.80
CA GLN A 128 4.04 -9.61 -0.65
C GLN A 128 4.91 -10.71 -1.24
N ILE A 129 4.34 -11.46 -2.18
CA ILE A 129 5.01 -12.49 -2.96
C ILE A 129 5.66 -11.82 -4.18
N ILE A 130 6.93 -12.10 -4.44
CA ILE A 130 7.61 -11.59 -5.62
C ILE A 130 7.26 -12.50 -6.80
N ASP A 131 6.83 -11.88 -7.91
CA ASP A 131 6.53 -12.56 -9.17
C ASP A 131 7.83 -12.69 -9.97
N ASP A 132 8.39 -13.90 -10.01
CA ASP A 132 9.60 -14.23 -10.74
C ASP A 132 9.29 -14.83 -12.13
N PRO A 133 10.24 -14.80 -13.09
CA PRO A 133 10.01 -15.32 -14.44
C PRO A 133 9.73 -16.82 -14.53
N ALA A 134 10.19 -17.61 -13.55
CA ALA A 134 9.96 -19.05 -13.51
C ALA A 134 8.57 -19.38 -12.93
N GLY A 135 7.94 -18.43 -12.24
CA GLY A 135 6.67 -18.60 -11.54
C GLY A 135 6.81 -19.48 -10.29
N ASP A 136 8.00 -19.51 -9.70
CA ASP A 136 8.29 -20.31 -8.51
C ASP A 136 7.60 -19.72 -7.28
N HIS A 137 7.49 -18.39 -7.22
CA HIS A 137 6.83 -17.64 -6.16
C HIS A 137 7.32 -18.09 -4.79
N ASP A 138 8.63 -18.15 -4.58
CA ASP A 138 9.29 -18.60 -3.34
C ASP A 138 9.88 -17.44 -2.52
N TRP A 139 9.98 -16.24 -3.09
CA TRP A 139 10.43 -15.02 -2.39
C TRP A 139 9.29 -14.20 -1.80
N ARG A 140 9.52 -13.64 -0.60
CA ARG A 140 8.55 -12.87 0.20
C ARG A 140 9.17 -11.60 0.76
N ILE A 141 8.41 -10.51 0.70
CA ILE A 141 8.60 -9.32 1.54
C ILE A 141 7.56 -9.39 2.65
N ARG A 142 8.00 -9.54 3.90
CA ARG A 142 7.12 -9.57 5.08
C ARG A 142 7.18 -8.24 5.79
N ALA A 143 6.02 -7.76 6.22
CA ALA A 143 5.90 -6.48 6.89
C ALA A 143 4.77 -6.48 7.91
N GLU A 144 4.80 -5.46 8.75
CA GLU A 144 3.74 -5.12 9.68
C GLU A 144 3.17 -3.73 9.32
N VAL A 145 1.85 -3.58 9.44
CA VAL A 145 1.16 -2.30 9.25
C VAL A 145 0.80 -1.74 10.62
N ASP A 146 1.33 -0.56 10.95
CA ASP A 146 1.01 0.15 12.19
C ASP A 146 -0.29 0.93 11.98
N LEU A 147 -1.38 0.44 12.57
CA LEU A 147 -2.70 1.03 12.33
C LEU A 147 -2.84 2.39 13.00
N ALA A 148 -2.22 2.62 14.16
CA ALA A 148 -2.28 3.89 14.86
C ALA A 148 -1.52 4.97 14.07
N ALA A 149 -0.28 4.67 13.68
CA ALA A 149 0.51 5.56 12.83
C ALA A 149 -0.18 5.82 11.48
N SER A 150 -0.86 4.82 10.93
CA SER A 150 -1.61 4.98 9.68
C SER A 150 -2.77 5.98 9.81
N VAL A 151 -3.43 6.04 10.96
CA VAL A 151 -4.45 7.06 11.23
C VAL A 151 -3.83 8.45 11.32
N GLU A 152 -2.68 8.57 11.99
CA GLU A 152 -1.98 9.83 12.16
C GLU A 152 -1.47 10.41 10.83
N GLU A 153 -0.87 9.56 9.99
CA GLU A 153 -0.32 9.96 8.68
C GLU A 153 -1.38 10.03 7.57
N GLY A 154 -2.58 9.50 7.81
CA GLY A 154 -3.64 9.44 6.79
C GLY A 154 -3.30 8.54 5.59
N THR A 155 -2.34 7.62 5.75
CA THR A 155 -1.94 6.62 4.75
C THR A 155 -1.47 5.33 5.43
N ALA A 156 -1.28 4.24 4.68
CA ALA A 156 -0.74 3.00 5.26
C ALA A 156 0.73 3.18 5.66
N VAL A 157 1.00 3.01 6.96
CA VAL A 157 2.37 2.97 7.52
C VAL A 157 2.81 1.53 7.60
N VAL A 158 3.65 1.12 6.64
CA VAL A 158 4.16 -0.25 6.51
C VAL A 158 5.63 -0.29 6.94
N ARG A 159 5.98 -1.26 7.79
CA ARG A 159 7.35 -1.54 8.20
C ARG A 159 7.74 -2.94 7.76
N VAL A 160 8.68 -3.04 6.83
CA VAL A 160 9.22 -4.35 6.42
C VAL A 160 10.04 -4.94 7.57
N THR A 161 9.78 -6.21 7.85
CA THR A 161 10.47 -6.97 8.90
C THR A 161 11.55 -7.86 8.32
N GLU A 162 11.33 -8.43 7.13
CA GLU A 162 12.30 -9.28 6.44
C GLU A 162 11.97 -9.44 4.95
N VAL A 163 13.00 -9.77 4.17
CA VAL A 163 12.89 -10.31 2.82
C VAL A 163 13.49 -11.72 2.85
N VAL A 164 12.69 -12.71 2.48
CA VAL A 164 13.02 -14.12 2.73
C VAL A 164 12.59 -15.01 1.57
N ARG A 165 13.33 -16.11 1.39
CA ARG A 165 12.99 -17.21 0.50
C ARG A 165 12.45 -18.39 1.31
N LEU A 166 11.37 -19.04 0.84
CA LEU A 166 10.71 -20.18 1.48
C LEU A 166 11.21 -21.55 1.01
#